data_AF-A0A8S2Z214-F1
#
_entry.id   AF-A0A8S2Z214-F1
#
_cell.length_a   1.000
_cell.length_b   1.000
_cell.length_c   1.000
_cell.angle_alpha   90.00
_cell.angle_beta   90.00
_cell.angle_gamma   90.00
#
_symmetry.space_group_name_H-M   'P 1'
#
loop_
_entity.id
_entity.type
_entity.pdbx_description
1 polymer ?
#
loop_
_entity_poly.entity_id
_entity_poly.type
_entity_poly.pdbx_seq_one_letter_code
_entity_poly.pdbx_strand_id
1 'polypeptide(L)'
;MHTANPNISQQPLISSVLDDNNTTLTTSDTATTLERLKQNLNGNISNNINNSSISSSTQTNHCQLHTKIFSNSEKEILKLIGQHLQSVGLSQTVDSLILESGCVLEHEQASNFRDLIISGKWTEALIALGKLKQYIAEQDGIQQMEYLILEQKYFELIEDEQAMEALYCLRNEIRPLNIRIERTHQLTA
;
A
#
# COMPACT_ATOMS: atom_id res chain seq x y z
N MET A 1 -19.29 -58.85 17.61
CA MET A 1 -18.62 -57.54 17.76
C MET A 1 -19.73 -56.50 17.61
N HIS A 2 -20.24 -55.79 18.65
CA HIS A 2 -19.55 -54.86 19.57
C HIS A 2 -18.68 -53.86 18.76
N THR A 3 -18.88 -52.53 18.79
CA THR A 3 -19.90 -51.64 19.41
C THR A 3 -20.31 -50.56 18.36
N ALA A 4 -21.15 -49.53 18.58
CA ALA A 4 -21.76 -48.93 19.77
C ALA A 4 -23.15 -48.31 19.44
N ASN A 5 -23.66 -47.40 20.29
CA ASN A 5 -24.91 -46.66 20.16
C ASN A 5 -24.66 -45.18 20.60
N PRO A 6 -25.26 -44.14 19.98
CA PRO A 6 -25.15 -42.76 20.46
C PRO A 6 -26.14 -42.42 21.60
N ASN A 7 -25.98 -41.22 22.19
CA ASN A 7 -26.98 -40.36 22.87
C ASN A 7 -26.78 -40.06 24.39
N ILE A 8 -27.29 -38.87 24.79
CA ILE A 8 -27.74 -38.38 26.13
C ILE A 8 -26.76 -37.51 27.00
N SER A 9 -27.39 -36.51 27.68
CA SER A 9 -26.93 -35.54 28.70
C SER A 9 -26.19 -34.28 28.19
N GLN A 10 -26.75 -33.06 28.15
CA GLN A 10 -27.50 -32.24 29.13
C GLN A 10 -26.73 -31.84 30.42
N GLN A 11 -26.79 -30.54 30.74
CA GLN A 11 -26.15 -29.84 31.88
C GLN A 11 -26.84 -30.13 33.23
N PRO A 12 -26.29 -29.67 34.38
CA PRO A 12 -26.74 -28.37 34.93
C PRO A 12 -25.73 -27.57 35.81
N LEU A 13 -25.99 -26.25 35.97
CA LEU A 13 -25.90 -25.35 37.18
C LEU A 13 -24.64 -25.40 38.12
N ILE A 14 -24.17 -24.37 38.83
CA ILE A 14 -24.79 -23.25 39.61
C ILE A 14 -23.85 -22.00 39.65
N SER A 15 -24.42 -20.82 39.95
CA SER A 15 -23.82 -19.50 40.33
C SER A 15 -22.75 -19.55 41.46
N SER A 16 -22.01 -18.50 41.83
CA SER A 16 -22.28 -17.04 41.95
C SER A 16 -20.95 -16.25 42.00
N VAL A 17 -20.93 -14.92 41.83
CA VAL A 17 -21.11 -13.89 42.89
C VAL A 17 -21.68 -12.60 42.27
N LEU A 18 -22.57 -11.94 43.01
CA LEU A 18 -23.12 -10.61 42.71
C LEU A 18 -22.14 -9.51 43.16
N ASP A 19 -22.14 -8.36 42.49
CA ASP A 19 -22.71 -7.15 43.11
C ASP A 19 -22.89 -6.04 42.08
N ASP A 20 -24.03 -5.37 42.17
CA ASP A 20 -24.44 -4.28 41.29
C ASP A 20 -23.69 -2.98 41.58
N ASN A 21 -23.58 -2.11 40.58
CA ASN A 21 -24.02 -0.71 40.71
C ASN A 21 -24.13 -0.02 39.34
N ASN A 22 -25.35 0.39 38.99
CA ASN A 22 -25.67 1.16 37.79
C ASN A 22 -25.07 2.59 37.84
N THR A 23 -24.52 3.06 36.72
CA THR A 23 -24.64 4.46 36.33
C THR A 23 -24.81 4.58 34.81
N THR A 24 -26.00 4.97 34.37
CA THR A 24 -26.32 5.36 33.00
C THR A 24 -25.84 6.78 32.69
N LEU A 25 -25.03 6.97 31.64
CA LEU A 25 -24.91 8.22 30.85
C LEU A 25 -24.36 7.83 29.46
N THR A 26 -25.20 7.80 28.42
CA THR A 26 -25.47 8.92 27.47
C THR A 26 -24.26 9.40 26.67
N THR A 27 -24.44 9.32 25.36
CA THR A 27 -23.62 9.89 24.27
C THR A 27 -23.26 11.37 24.45
N SER A 28 -21.96 11.70 24.45
CA SER A 28 -21.34 12.68 23.52
C SER A 28 -19.81 12.77 23.68
N ASP A 29 -19.13 13.30 22.66
CA ASP A 29 -17.84 14.00 22.71
C ASP A 29 -16.55 13.25 23.14
N THR A 30 -16.04 12.37 22.26
CA THR A 30 -14.67 11.83 22.36
C THR A 30 -13.58 12.83 21.91
N ALA A 31 -13.59 14.04 22.46
CA ALA A 31 -12.69 15.13 22.08
C ALA A 31 -12.05 15.82 23.30
N THR A 32 -11.29 15.08 24.12
CA THR A 32 -10.37 15.68 25.14
C THR A 32 -9.31 14.74 25.74
N THR A 33 -9.30 13.44 25.45
CA THR A 33 -8.45 12.46 26.16
C THR A 33 -6.96 12.43 25.74
N LEU A 34 -6.51 13.36 24.91
CA LEU A 34 -5.16 13.35 24.30
C LEU A 34 -4.12 14.30 24.96
N GLU A 35 -4.42 14.89 26.12
CA GLU A 35 -3.59 15.98 26.70
C GLU A 35 -2.88 15.66 28.03
N ARG A 36 -2.78 14.38 28.45
CA ARG A 36 -2.30 14.04 29.82
C ARG A 36 -1.17 13.01 30.00
N LEU A 37 -0.48 12.56 28.94
CA LEU A 37 0.61 11.57 29.07
C LEU A 37 1.90 11.90 28.29
N LYS A 38 2.50 13.08 28.53
CA LYS A 38 3.92 13.34 28.20
C LYS A 38 4.64 14.15 29.30
N GLN A 39 4.70 13.60 30.51
CA GLN A 39 5.59 14.07 31.59
C GLN A 39 6.30 12.92 32.32
N ASN A 40 7.33 12.36 31.69
CA ASN A 40 8.58 11.94 32.35
C ASN A 40 9.55 11.32 31.34
N LEU A 41 10.79 11.81 31.32
CA LEU A 41 12.04 11.05 31.21
C LEU A 41 13.20 12.06 31.21
N ASN A 42 13.80 12.26 32.38
CA ASN A 42 14.78 13.30 32.64
C ASN A 42 16.20 12.81 32.33
N GLY A 43 16.75 13.18 31.16
CA GLY A 43 18.12 12.85 30.74
C GLY A 43 19.11 13.96 31.12
N ASN A 44 19.82 13.80 32.23
CA ASN A 44 20.75 14.80 32.77
C ASN A 44 22.15 14.69 32.14
N ILE A 45 22.56 15.67 31.34
CA ILE A 45 23.97 15.88 30.94
C ILE A 45 24.34 17.35 31.19
N SER A 46 25.18 17.56 32.20
CA SER A 46 25.86 18.83 32.39
C SER A 46 26.96 19.02 31.35
N ASN A 47 27.07 20.22 30.78
CA ASN A 47 28.37 20.80 30.42
C ASN A 47 28.28 22.33 30.48
N ASN A 48 29.21 22.93 31.21
CA ASN A 48 29.31 24.36 31.49
C ASN A 48 30.34 24.99 30.55
N ILE A 49 29.91 25.92 29.69
CA ILE A 49 30.78 26.95 29.10
C ILE A 49 30.03 28.28 29.06
N ASN A 50 30.53 29.27 29.80
CA ASN A 50 30.08 30.65 29.71
C ASN A 50 30.59 31.30 28.41
N ASN A 51 29.71 31.96 27.65
CA ASN A 51 30.00 33.30 27.15
C ASN A 51 28.73 34.02 26.68
N SER A 52 28.46 35.17 27.29
CA SER A 52 27.30 36.01 27.03
C SER A 52 27.45 36.82 25.75
N SER A 53 26.42 36.83 24.91
CA SER A 53 26.19 37.86 23.89
C SER A 53 24.68 38.02 23.68
N ILE A 54 24.18 39.23 23.91
CA ILE A 54 22.76 39.56 23.80
C ILE A 54 22.42 39.71 22.31
N SER A 55 21.54 38.84 21.81
CA SER A 55 20.86 39.02 20.53
C SER A 55 19.41 38.56 20.63
N SER A 56 18.51 39.55 20.70
CA SER A 56 17.07 39.35 20.70
C SER A 56 16.63 38.65 19.40
N SER A 57 16.15 37.42 19.50
CA SER A 57 15.50 36.73 18.38
C SER A 57 14.31 35.92 18.90
N THR A 58 13.14 36.14 18.28
CA THR A 58 11.93 35.36 18.54
C THR A 58 12.12 33.95 18.02
N GLN A 59 12.39 33.02 18.93
CA GLN A 59 12.74 31.64 18.63
C GLN A 59 11.48 30.84 18.26
N THR A 60 11.13 30.84 16.98
CA THR A 60 10.23 29.82 16.42
C THR A 60 10.94 28.47 16.50
N ASN A 61 10.38 27.56 17.30
CA ASN A 61 10.88 26.18 17.41
C ASN A 61 10.58 25.40 16.12
N HIS A 62 11.37 25.66 15.07
CA HIS A 62 11.37 24.80 13.90
C HIS A 62 12.11 23.52 14.27
N CYS A 63 11.37 22.46 14.56
CA CYS A 63 11.94 21.12 14.70
C CYS A 63 12.71 20.78 13.42
N GLN A 64 14.04 20.84 13.48
CA GLN A 64 14.89 20.38 12.38
C GLN A 64 14.80 18.86 12.33
N LEU A 65 13.85 18.37 11.52
CA LEU A 65 13.93 17.06 10.89
C LEU A 65 15.31 16.98 10.23
N HIS A 66 16.22 16.29 10.90
CA HIS A 66 17.60 16.16 10.45
C HIS A 66 17.63 15.12 9.33
N THR A 67 17.15 15.50 8.14
CA THR A 67 17.10 14.67 6.94
C THR A 67 18.51 14.18 6.62
N LYS A 68 18.80 12.96 7.07
CA LYS A 68 20.08 12.31 6.84
C LYS A 68 20.23 12.15 5.34
N ILE A 69 21.28 12.73 4.75
CA ILE A 69 21.49 12.65 3.31
C ILE A 69 22.02 11.25 2.99
N PHE A 70 21.13 10.37 2.51
CA PHE A 70 21.48 9.03 2.07
C PHE A 70 22.15 9.06 0.69
N SER A 71 23.21 8.27 0.54
CA SER A 71 23.82 7.94 -0.75
C SER A 71 22.84 7.19 -1.66
N ASN A 72 23.14 7.13 -2.97
CA ASN A 72 22.28 6.41 -3.92
C ASN A 72 22.17 4.91 -3.58
N SER A 73 23.26 4.27 -3.13
CA SER A 73 23.23 2.87 -2.69
C SER A 73 22.38 2.66 -1.43
N GLU A 74 22.45 3.57 -0.45
CA GLU A 74 21.56 3.51 0.71
C GLU A 74 20.09 3.71 0.31
N LYS A 75 19.80 4.61 -0.63
CA LYS A 75 18.43 4.81 -1.16
C LYS A 75 17.89 3.57 -1.85
N GLU A 76 18.68 2.85 -2.66
CA GLU A 76 18.22 1.59 -3.27
C GLU A 76 17.99 0.49 -2.21
N ILE A 77 18.84 0.39 -1.18
CA ILE A 77 18.62 -0.52 -0.05
C ILE A 77 17.32 -0.15 0.70
N LEU A 78 17.10 1.14 0.98
CA LEU A 78 15.87 1.62 1.64
C LEU A 78 14.62 1.36 0.81
N LYS A 79 14.68 1.50 -0.53
CA LYS A 79 13.59 1.11 -1.43
C LYS A 79 13.28 -0.37 -1.34
N LEU A 80 14.29 -1.25 -1.43
CA LEU A 80 14.09 -2.70 -1.31
C LEU A 80 13.47 -3.10 0.03
N ILE A 81 13.93 -2.48 1.13
CA ILE A 81 13.35 -2.68 2.47
C ILE A 81 11.89 -2.19 2.50
N GLY A 82 11.61 -0.97 2.03
CA GLY A 82 10.26 -0.39 2.02
C GLY A 82 9.27 -1.20 1.17
N GLN A 83 9.68 -1.63 -0.02
CA GLN A 83 8.89 -2.49 -0.91
C GLN A 83 8.59 -3.85 -0.25
N HIS A 84 9.55 -4.45 0.46
CA HIS A 84 9.32 -5.69 1.20
C HIS A 84 8.36 -5.48 2.40
N LEU A 85 8.54 -4.41 3.17
CA LEU A 85 7.64 -4.08 4.27
C LEU A 85 6.20 -3.83 3.77
N GLN A 86 6.05 -3.20 2.60
CA GLN A 86 4.77 -2.97 1.95
C GLN A 86 4.11 -4.29 1.50
N SER A 87 4.88 -5.24 0.94
CA SER A 87 4.33 -6.55 0.54
C SER A 87 3.94 -7.45 1.73
N VAL A 88 4.52 -7.22 2.90
CA VAL A 88 4.13 -7.87 4.18
C VAL A 88 2.96 -7.16 4.87
N GLY A 89 2.54 -5.98 4.40
CA GLY A 89 1.42 -5.21 4.96
C GLY A 89 1.79 -4.30 6.15
N LEU A 90 3.08 -4.01 6.36
CA LEU A 90 3.58 -3.16 7.45
C LEU A 90 3.53 -1.66 7.09
N SER A 91 2.37 -1.17 6.64
CA SER A 91 2.21 0.18 6.08
C SER A 91 2.69 1.31 7.00
N GLN A 92 2.39 1.25 8.30
CA GLN A 92 2.83 2.28 9.26
C GLN A 92 4.37 2.37 9.37
N THR A 93 5.06 1.23 9.23
CA THR A 93 6.53 1.18 9.21
C THR A 93 7.07 1.74 7.90
N VAL A 94 6.38 1.49 6.78
CA VAL A 94 6.70 2.08 5.47
C VAL A 94 6.56 3.60 5.50
N ASP A 95 5.45 4.12 6.04
CA ASP A 95 5.20 5.56 6.15
C ASP A 95 6.28 6.25 7.00
N SER A 96 6.66 5.61 8.11
CA SER A 96 7.75 6.08 8.99
C SER A 96 9.10 6.07 8.28
N LEU A 97 9.39 5.01 7.52
CA LEU A 97 10.62 4.87 6.73
C LEU A 97 10.72 5.97 5.66
N ILE A 98 9.63 6.22 4.93
CA ILE A 98 9.53 7.28 3.91
C ILE A 98 9.72 8.65 4.55
N LEU A 99 9.07 8.93 5.68
CA LEU A 99 9.16 10.20 6.39
C LEU A 99 10.57 10.49 6.92
N GLU A 100 11.23 9.50 7.53
CA GLU A 100 12.58 9.64 8.09
C GLU A 100 13.67 9.70 7.02
N SER A 101 13.52 8.93 5.94
CA SER A 101 14.55 8.84 4.90
C SER A 101 14.38 9.82 3.74
N GLY A 102 13.17 10.36 3.54
CA GLY A 102 12.81 11.11 2.34
C GLY A 102 12.91 10.28 1.06
N CYS A 103 12.91 8.94 1.13
CA CYS A 103 12.99 8.09 -0.05
C CYS A 103 11.61 7.87 -0.68
N VAL A 104 11.58 7.83 -2.02
CA VAL A 104 10.39 7.44 -2.79
C VAL A 104 10.59 6.00 -3.25
N LEU A 105 9.66 5.11 -2.88
CA LEU A 105 9.77 3.67 -3.11
C LEU A 105 9.62 3.27 -4.59
N GLU A 106 8.88 4.07 -5.36
CA GLU A 106 8.54 3.80 -6.76
C GLU A 106 8.57 5.09 -7.57
N HIS A 107 8.71 4.98 -8.90
CA HIS A 107 8.60 6.15 -9.77
C HIS A 107 7.14 6.64 -9.85
N GLU A 108 6.90 7.94 -9.82
CA GLU A 108 5.54 8.52 -9.85
C GLU A 108 4.71 7.99 -11.04
N GLN A 109 5.31 7.91 -12.23
CA GLN A 109 4.64 7.37 -13.41
C GLN A 109 4.31 5.87 -13.29
N ALA A 110 5.07 5.11 -12.49
CA ALA A 110 4.81 3.69 -12.25
C ALA A 110 3.68 3.49 -11.22
N SER A 111 3.63 4.30 -10.15
CA SER A 111 2.47 4.30 -9.24
C SER A 111 1.21 4.71 -9.99
N ASN A 112 1.23 5.83 -10.71
CA ASN A 112 0.09 6.29 -11.49
C ASN A 112 -0.38 5.23 -12.51
N PHE A 113 0.55 4.56 -13.20
CA PHE A 113 0.21 3.44 -14.08
C PHE A 113 -0.49 2.29 -13.34
N ARG A 114 0.04 1.83 -12.19
CA ARG A 114 -0.63 0.83 -11.35
C ARG A 114 -2.04 1.27 -10.96
N ASP A 115 -2.19 2.50 -10.50
CA ASP A 115 -3.47 3.02 -10.00
C ASP A 115 -4.53 3.05 -11.12
N LEU A 116 -4.11 3.40 -12.35
CA LEU A 116 -4.97 3.36 -13.56
C LEU A 116 -5.36 1.92 -13.96
N ILE A 117 -4.44 0.96 -13.86
CA ILE A 117 -4.71 -0.46 -14.12
C ILE A 117 -5.71 -1.02 -13.10
N ILE A 118 -5.51 -0.75 -11.80
CA ILE A 118 -6.41 -1.21 -10.73
C ILE A 118 -7.80 -0.55 -10.85
N SER A 119 -7.86 0.67 -11.38
CA SER A 119 -9.11 1.42 -11.57
C SER A 119 -9.87 1.10 -12.86
N GLY A 120 -9.44 0.11 -13.67
CA GLY A 120 -10.07 -0.21 -14.97
C GLY A 120 -9.92 0.89 -16.04
N LYS A 121 -9.05 1.88 -15.84
CA LYS A 121 -8.90 3.05 -16.72
C LYS A 121 -7.99 2.75 -17.92
N TRP A 122 -8.35 1.75 -18.72
CA TRP A 122 -7.51 1.15 -19.76
C TRP A 122 -6.89 2.15 -20.75
N THR A 123 -7.66 3.13 -21.24
CA THR A 123 -7.17 4.16 -22.17
C THR A 123 -6.12 5.07 -21.54
N GLU A 124 -6.33 5.48 -20.28
CA GLU A 124 -5.36 6.28 -19.52
C GLU A 124 -4.10 5.43 -19.20
N ALA A 125 -4.28 4.15 -18.87
CA ALA A 125 -3.19 3.22 -18.58
C ALA A 125 -2.26 3.00 -19.78
N LEU A 126 -2.81 2.88 -21.01
CA LEU A 126 -2.00 2.79 -22.24
C LEU A 126 -1.18 4.07 -22.48
N ILE A 127 -1.75 5.25 -22.19
CA ILE A 127 -1.02 6.53 -22.28
C ILE A 127 0.10 6.58 -21.24
N ALA A 128 -0.15 6.12 -20.01
CA ALA A 128 0.87 6.04 -18.96
C ALA A 128 1.99 5.02 -19.31
N LEU A 129 1.65 3.87 -19.90
CA LEU A 129 2.63 2.90 -20.43
C LEU A 129 3.50 3.52 -21.53
N GLY A 130 2.93 4.34 -22.41
CA GLY A 130 3.67 5.11 -23.41
C GLY A 130 4.73 6.05 -22.80
N LYS A 131 4.47 6.64 -21.62
CA LYS A 131 5.46 7.42 -20.86
C LYS A 131 6.52 6.54 -20.19
N LEU A 132 6.13 5.34 -19.74
CA LEU A 132 7.05 4.38 -19.11
C LEU A 132 8.01 3.73 -20.13
N LYS A 133 7.62 3.67 -21.40
CA LYS A 133 8.42 3.09 -22.51
C LYS A 133 9.86 3.58 -22.60
N GLN A 134 10.13 4.84 -22.23
CA GLN A 134 11.51 5.38 -22.25
C GLN A 134 12.43 4.82 -21.15
N TYR A 135 11.87 4.17 -20.13
CA TYR A 135 12.62 3.57 -19.01
C TYR A 135 12.76 2.05 -19.13
N ILE A 136 12.07 1.42 -20.09
CA ILE A 136 12.03 -0.02 -20.29
C ILE A 136 12.87 -0.36 -21.53
N ALA A 137 13.97 -1.08 -21.33
CA ALA A 137 14.92 -1.40 -22.39
C ALA A 137 14.41 -2.47 -23.37
N GLU A 138 13.47 -3.30 -22.93
CA GLU A 138 12.96 -4.46 -23.69
C GLU A 138 11.63 -4.10 -24.38
N GLN A 139 11.65 -3.99 -25.71
CA GLN A 139 10.45 -3.66 -26.50
C GLN A 139 9.38 -4.75 -26.41
N ASP A 140 9.79 -6.01 -26.32
CA ASP A 140 8.91 -7.18 -26.21
C ASP A 140 8.11 -7.14 -24.89
N GLY A 141 8.75 -6.67 -23.81
CA GLY A 141 8.10 -6.40 -22.53
C GLY A 141 7.00 -5.34 -22.64
N ILE A 142 7.24 -4.25 -23.38
CA ILE A 142 6.22 -3.22 -23.64
C ILE A 142 5.04 -3.79 -24.43
N GLN A 143 5.31 -4.52 -25.52
CA GLN A 143 4.26 -5.14 -26.32
C GLN A 143 3.44 -6.15 -25.49
N GLN A 144 4.10 -6.94 -24.65
CA GLN A 144 3.43 -7.88 -23.74
C GLN A 144 2.58 -7.16 -22.67
N MET A 145 3.01 -5.99 -22.18
CA MET A 145 2.20 -5.15 -21.29
C MET A 145 0.99 -4.52 -22.01
N GLU A 146 1.18 -3.94 -23.21
CA GLU A 146 0.09 -3.42 -24.05
C GLU A 146 -0.97 -4.51 -24.33
N TYR A 147 -0.53 -5.73 -24.64
CA TYR A 147 -1.42 -6.88 -24.85
C TYR A 147 -2.22 -7.25 -23.58
N LEU A 148 -1.58 -7.32 -22.41
CA LEU A 148 -2.26 -7.69 -21.16
C LEU A 148 -3.33 -6.67 -20.77
N ILE A 149 -3.05 -5.38 -20.98
CA ILE A 149 -4.01 -4.28 -20.73
C ILE A 149 -5.25 -4.45 -21.62
N LEU A 150 -5.03 -4.73 -22.91
CA LEU A 150 -6.12 -4.89 -23.88
C LEU A 150 -6.88 -6.21 -23.68
N GLU A 151 -6.21 -7.27 -23.23
CA GLU A 151 -6.83 -8.55 -22.85
C GLU A 151 -7.79 -8.35 -21.67
N GLN A 152 -7.39 -7.61 -20.62
CA GLN A 152 -8.31 -7.29 -19.50
C GLN A 152 -9.47 -6.39 -19.94
N LYS A 153 -9.19 -5.32 -20.69
CA LYS A 153 -10.23 -4.46 -21.32
C LYS A 153 -11.24 -5.28 -22.13
N TYR A 154 -10.78 -6.28 -22.89
CA TYR A 154 -11.65 -7.14 -23.66
C TYR A 154 -12.57 -8.00 -22.78
N PHE A 155 -12.07 -8.56 -21.67
CA PHE A 155 -12.90 -9.33 -20.76
C PHE A 155 -13.96 -8.47 -20.06
N GLU A 156 -13.60 -7.27 -19.59
CA GLU A 156 -14.56 -6.31 -19.01
C GLU A 156 -15.69 -5.96 -20.00
N LEU A 157 -15.36 -5.70 -21.27
CA LEU A 157 -16.35 -5.45 -22.33
C LEU A 157 -17.25 -6.67 -22.63
N ILE A 158 -16.80 -7.90 -22.36
CA ILE A 158 -17.62 -9.11 -22.49
C ILE A 158 -18.51 -9.30 -21.27
N GLU A 159 -18.03 -8.98 -20.07
CA GLU A 159 -18.80 -9.00 -18.83
C GLU A 159 -19.92 -7.95 -18.82
N ASP A 160 -19.68 -6.76 -19.40
CA ASP A 160 -20.67 -5.68 -19.60
C ASP A 160 -21.60 -5.89 -20.82
N GLU A 161 -21.60 -7.08 -21.44
CA GLU A 161 -22.38 -7.45 -22.63
C GLU A 161 -22.10 -6.58 -23.90
N GLN A 162 -21.02 -5.78 -23.92
CA GLN A 162 -20.62 -4.88 -25.01
C GLN A 162 -19.91 -5.60 -26.16
N ALA A 163 -20.61 -6.55 -26.78
CA ALA A 163 -20.04 -7.47 -27.77
C ALA A 163 -19.43 -6.79 -29.02
N MET A 164 -19.93 -5.61 -29.43
CA MET A 164 -19.44 -4.91 -30.62
C MET A 164 -18.11 -4.19 -30.35
N GLU A 165 -18.01 -3.54 -29.18
CA GLU A 165 -16.84 -2.89 -28.63
C GLU A 165 -15.75 -3.92 -28.33
N ALA A 166 -16.11 -5.05 -27.72
CA ALA A 166 -15.22 -6.18 -27.49
C ALA A 166 -14.64 -6.73 -28.81
N LEU A 167 -15.48 -6.91 -29.84
CA LEU A 167 -15.02 -7.35 -31.17
C LEU A 167 -14.13 -6.31 -31.86
N TYR A 168 -14.41 -5.01 -31.68
CA TYR A 168 -13.53 -3.93 -32.16
C TYR A 168 -12.16 -4.01 -31.49
N CYS A 169 -12.11 -4.09 -30.15
CA CYS A 169 -10.88 -4.21 -29.37
C CYS A 169 -10.06 -5.43 -29.82
N LEU A 170 -10.71 -6.60 -29.92
CA LEU A 170 -10.05 -7.83 -30.36
C LEU A 170 -9.45 -7.71 -31.78
N ARG A 171 -10.19 -7.14 -32.74
CA ARG A 171 -9.74 -7.06 -34.14
C ARG A 171 -8.70 -5.97 -34.37
N ASN A 172 -8.86 -4.82 -33.74
CA ASN A 172 -8.14 -3.59 -34.10
C ASN A 172 -7.03 -3.24 -33.09
N GLU A 173 -7.13 -3.68 -31.85
CA GLU A 173 -6.15 -3.38 -30.78
C GLU A 173 -5.33 -4.63 -30.44
N ILE A 174 -5.97 -5.79 -30.21
CA ILE A 174 -5.28 -7.03 -29.77
C ILE A 174 -4.59 -7.76 -30.93
N ARG A 175 -5.29 -8.05 -32.03
CA ARG A 175 -4.71 -8.83 -33.16
C ARG A 175 -3.40 -8.26 -33.73
N PRO A 176 -3.23 -6.93 -33.91
CA PRO A 176 -1.98 -6.37 -34.44
C PRO A 176 -0.76 -6.61 -33.55
N LEU A 177 -0.93 -6.82 -32.24
CA LEU A 177 0.17 -6.96 -31.29
C LEU A 177 0.89 -8.31 -31.38
N ASN A 178 0.24 -9.36 -31.90
CA ASN A 178 0.86 -10.62 -32.36
C ASN A 178 1.81 -11.40 -31.41
N ILE A 179 1.89 -11.08 -30.12
CA ILE A 179 2.78 -11.75 -29.13
C ILE A 179 2.41 -13.23 -28.85
N ARG A 180 1.26 -13.71 -29.38
CA ARG A 180 0.67 -15.01 -28.97
C ARG A 180 0.44 -16.05 -30.05
N ILE A 181 0.91 -15.87 -31.29
CA ILE A 181 0.88 -16.97 -32.27
C ILE A 181 1.69 -18.19 -31.76
N GLU A 182 2.79 -17.98 -31.05
CA GLU A 182 3.67 -19.06 -30.58
C GLU A 182 3.04 -19.94 -29.46
N ARG A 183 2.13 -19.40 -28.63
CA ARG A 183 1.44 -20.20 -27.60
C ARG A 183 0.43 -21.21 -28.20
N THR A 184 0.03 -21.04 -29.46
CA THR A 184 -0.91 -21.96 -30.14
C THR A 184 -0.37 -23.39 -30.21
N HIS A 185 0.95 -23.56 -30.38
CA HIS A 185 1.57 -24.89 -30.50
C HIS A 185 1.66 -25.67 -29.18
N GLN A 186 1.50 -25.02 -28.02
CA GLN A 186 1.59 -25.66 -26.70
C GLN A 186 0.24 -26.14 -26.15
N LEU A 187 -0.87 -25.78 -26.81
CA LEU A 187 -2.24 -26.17 -26.42
C LEU A 187 -2.88 -27.20 -27.37
N THR A 188 -2.09 -27.82 -28.25
CA THR A 188 -2.52 -28.85 -29.22
C THR A 188 -1.70 -30.15 -29.15
N ALA A 189 -1.05 -30.41 -28.02
CA ALA A 189 -0.32 -31.66 -27.73
C ALA A 189 -1.07 -32.50 -26.69
#